data_AF-A0A2L0BXI9-F1
#
_entry.id   AF-A0A2L0BXI9-F1
#
_cell.length_a   1.000
_cell.length_b   1.000
_cell.length_c   1.000
_cell.angle_alpha   90.00
_cell.angle_beta   90.00
_cell.angle_gamma   90.00
#
_symmetry.space_group_name_H-M   'P 1'
#
loop_
_entity.id
_entity.type
_entity.pdbx_description
1 polymer ?
#
loop_
_entity_poly.entity_id
_entity_poly.type
_entity_poly.pdbx_seq_one_letter_code
_entity_poly.pdbx_strand_id
1 'polypeptide(L)'
;LSLKSFFFPIVLTILAWFWNRVHILQRTPALLEYLLLSLGITLAFLDLPLEFLTLFFEMPYMLLLSDIRQGIFYAVLLSFWLIFAGEHMLIHDNGEKNSLKLYWKHLSAIVIGCTSLLIFDLCERGVQLRNPFYSIWVTPIGTNLALSFIILAGISAVIYFIFLTYNIWIVFKNISIKRSTLPNMSSARRLHYEGIIYRFNFLMLATLICAGITIASFILSQVNEGQHKWEDGTDGFELSCALF
;
A
#
# COMPACT_ATOMS: atom_id res chain seq x y z
N LEU A 1 -6.57 -6.35 18.89
CA LEU A 1 -7.92 -6.87 18.57
C LEU A 1 -9.02 -5.81 18.76
N SER A 2 -9.05 -5.14 19.90
CA SER A 2 -9.94 -4.00 20.17
C SER A 2 -9.82 -2.89 19.12
N LEU A 3 -8.60 -2.54 18.73
CA LEU A 3 -8.31 -1.52 17.72
C LEU A 3 -8.97 -1.85 16.37
N LYS A 4 -8.71 -3.05 15.82
CA LYS A 4 -9.35 -3.55 14.59
C LYS A 4 -10.88 -3.47 14.64
N SER A 5 -11.46 -3.87 15.77
CA SER A 5 -12.93 -3.88 15.95
C SER A 5 -13.55 -2.49 16.03
N PHE A 6 -12.79 -1.53 16.55
CA PHE A 6 -13.21 -0.13 16.61
C PHE A 6 -13.13 0.53 15.23
N PHE A 7 -12.01 0.33 14.51
CA PHE A 7 -11.79 0.97 13.21
C PHE A 7 -12.61 0.33 12.08
N PHE A 8 -12.85 -0.98 12.09
CA PHE A 8 -13.61 -1.68 11.05
C PHE A 8 -14.99 -1.03 10.74
N PRO A 9 -15.90 -0.81 11.70
CA PRO A 9 -17.19 -0.19 11.41
C PRO A 9 -17.06 1.28 10.97
N ILE A 10 -16.04 1.99 11.44
CA ILE A 10 -15.74 3.37 11.03
C ILE A 10 -15.36 3.39 9.55
N VAL A 11 -14.43 2.52 9.14
CA VAL A 11 -13.99 2.40 7.74
C VAL A 11 -15.16 2.01 6.83
N LEU A 12 -15.99 1.05 7.24
CA LEU A 12 -17.20 0.67 6.48
C LEU A 12 -18.18 1.84 6.32
N THR A 13 -18.40 2.62 7.38
CA THR A 13 -19.30 3.78 7.33
C THR A 13 -18.76 4.83 6.36
N ILE A 14 -17.46 5.12 6.41
CA ILE A 14 -16.82 6.08 5.51
C ILE A 14 -16.89 5.59 4.05
N LEU A 15 -16.66 4.29 3.80
CA LEU A 15 -16.78 3.71 2.46
C LEU A 15 -18.19 3.80 1.90
N ALA A 16 -19.19 3.41 2.70
CA ALA A 16 -20.60 3.49 2.31
C ALA A 16 -21.01 4.95 2.02
N TRP A 17 -20.58 5.89 2.86
CA TRP A 17 -20.79 7.31 2.64
C TRP A 17 -20.10 7.81 1.37
N PHE A 18 -18.83 7.47 1.16
CA PHE A 18 -18.06 7.86 -0.01
C PHE A 18 -18.71 7.34 -1.30
N TRP A 19 -19.11 6.07 -1.32
CA TRP A 19 -19.73 5.46 -2.49
C TRP A 19 -21.11 6.07 -2.81
N ASN A 20 -21.91 6.32 -1.77
CA ASN A 20 -23.18 7.03 -1.94
C ASN A 20 -22.97 8.44 -2.50
N ARG A 21 -21.97 9.18 -1.99
CA ARG A 21 -21.61 10.50 -2.52
C ARG A 21 -21.19 10.46 -3.97
N VAL A 22 -20.41 9.47 -4.39
CA VAL A 22 -19.99 9.29 -5.80
C VAL A 22 -21.22 9.04 -6.69
N HIS A 23 -22.16 8.20 -6.27
CA HIS A 23 -23.36 7.89 -7.04
C HIS A 23 -24.35 9.06 -7.19
N ILE A 24 -24.36 10.01 -6.26
CA ILE A 24 -25.21 11.21 -6.36
C ILE A 24 -24.75 12.13 -7.51
N LEU A 25 -23.48 12.06 -7.93
CA LEU A 25 -22.99 12.85 -9.06
C LEU A 25 -23.48 12.22 -10.38
N GLN A 26 -24.06 13.03 -11.27
CA GLN A 26 -24.57 12.61 -12.59
C GLN A 26 -23.47 12.27 -13.62
N ARG A 27 -22.28 11.82 -13.19
CA ARG A 27 -21.13 11.48 -14.05
C ARG A 27 -20.68 10.05 -13.80
N THR A 28 -20.00 9.44 -14.77
CA THR A 28 -19.31 8.16 -14.54
C THR A 28 -18.17 8.37 -13.53
N PRO A 29 -18.01 7.49 -12.53
CA PRO A 29 -16.95 7.63 -11.55
C PRO A 29 -15.56 7.63 -12.19
N ALA A 30 -14.66 8.45 -11.67
CA ALA A 30 -13.30 8.55 -12.17
C ALA A 30 -12.46 7.32 -11.76
N LEU A 31 -11.39 7.02 -12.52
CA LEU A 31 -10.48 5.92 -12.18
C LEU A 31 -9.95 6.03 -10.75
N LEU A 32 -9.59 7.25 -10.33
CA LEU A 32 -9.09 7.53 -8.99
C LEU A 32 -10.14 7.25 -7.90
N GLU A 33 -11.43 7.50 -8.16
CA GLU A 33 -12.52 7.19 -7.23
C GLU A 33 -12.68 5.66 -7.06
N TYR A 34 -12.57 4.89 -8.14
CA TYR A 34 -12.55 3.42 -8.08
C TYR A 34 -11.35 2.88 -7.33
N LEU A 35 -10.16 3.47 -7.52
CA LEU A 35 -8.95 3.05 -6.81
C LEU A 35 -9.02 3.36 -5.32
N LEU A 36 -9.55 4.53 -4.93
CA LEU A 36 -9.79 4.88 -3.54
C LEU A 36 -10.81 3.93 -2.89
N LEU A 37 -11.87 3.57 -3.61
CA LEU A 37 -12.83 2.58 -3.14
C LEU A 37 -12.16 1.22 -2.93
N SER A 38 -11.36 0.75 -3.90
CA SER A 38 -10.61 -0.51 -3.81
C SER A 38 -9.66 -0.51 -2.60
N LEU A 39 -8.90 0.57 -2.40
CA LEU A 39 -7.99 0.73 -1.26
C LEU A 39 -8.74 0.73 0.08
N GLY A 40 -9.90 1.37 0.15
CA GLY A 40 -10.73 1.34 1.34
C GLY A 40 -11.31 -0.05 1.61
N ILE A 41 -11.74 -0.78 0.57
CA ILE A 41 -12.24 -2.16 0.71
C ILE A 41 -11.14 -3.08 1.22
N THR A 42 -9.91 -2.98 0.71
CA THR A 42 -8.80 -3.80 1.20
C THR A 42 -8.37 -3.42 2.61
N LEU A 43 -8.46 -2.14 2.99
CA LEU A 43 -8.26 -1.71 4.38
C LEU A 43 -9.34 -2.27 5.31
N ALA A 44 -10.62 -2.20 4.93
CA ALA A 44 -11.70 -2.83 5.69
C ALA A 44 -11.51 -4.35 5.80
N PHE A 45 -11.03 -4.98 4.73
CA PHE A 45 -10.69 -6.40 4.74
C PHE A 45 -9.51 -6.72 5.67
N LEU A 46 -8.57 -5.80 5.87
CA LEU A 46 -7.45 -5.94 6.80
C LEU A 46 -7.86 -5.70 8.26
N ASP A 47 -8.81 -4.79 8.50
CA ASP A 47 -9.33 -4.48 9.85
C ASP A 47 -10.43 -5.44 10.32
N LEU A 48 -10.94 -6.30 9.43
CA LEU A 48 -11.97 -7.28 9.78
C LEU A 48 -11.47 -8.17 10.96
N PRO A 49 -12.15 -8.18 12.11
CA PRO A 49 -11.62 -8.80 13.32
C PRO A 49 -11.89 -10.32 13.34
N LEU A 50 -11.39 -11.03 12.31
CA LEU A 50 -11.51 -12.49 12.14
C LEU A 50 -10.85 -13.26 13.28
N GLU A 51 -9.86 -12.66 13.93
CA GLU A 51 -9.12 -13.26 15.03
C GLU A 51 -10.03 -13.54 16.25
N PHE A 52 -11.22 -12.92 16.38
CA PHE A 52 -12.17 -13.34 17.42
C PHE A 52 -12.67 -14.77 17.22
N LEU A 53 -12.75 -15.23 15.98
CA LEU A 53 -13.22 -16.59 15.69
C LEU A 53 -12.25 -17.64 16.23
N THR A 54 -10.98 -17.29 16.43
CA THR A 54 -9.99 -18.22 17.00
C THR A 54 -10.23 -18.52 18.48
N LEU A 55 -11.03 -17.71 19.18
CA LEU A 55 -11.46 -18.00 20.55
C LEU A 55 -12.46 -19.17 20.61
N PHE A 56 -13.20 -19.41 19.52
CA PHE A 56 -14.26 -20.42 19.45
C PHE A 56 -13.84 -21.63 18.60
N PHE A 57 -12.96 -21.43 17.62
CA PHE A 57 -12.53 -22.45 16.69
C PHE A 57 -11.01 -22.45 16.55
N GLU A 58 -10.40 -23.64 16.55
CA GLU A 58 -8.97 -23.76 16.24
C GLU A 58 -8.74 -23.48 14.74
N MET A 59 -8.14 -22.33 14.43
CA MET A 59 -7.82 -21.91 13.06
C MET A 59 -6.30 -21.80 12.86
N PRO A 60 -5.59 -22.90 12.54
CA PRO A 60 -4.14 -22.88 12.36
C PRO A 60 -3.67 -22.02 11.18
N TYR A 61 -4.55 -21.74 10.21
CA TYR A 61 -4.27 -20.91 9.03
C TYR A 61 -4.33 -19.40 9.28
N MET A 62 -4.54 -18.95 10.52
CA MET A 62 -4.74 -17.53 10.81
C MET A 62 -3.54 -16.64 10.45
N LEU A 63 -2.30 -17.13 10.66
CA LEU A 63 -1.09 -16.40 10.28
C LEU A 63 -1.05 -16.18 8.75
N LEU A 64 -1.16 -17.27 7.98
CA LEU A 64 -1.17 -17.23 6.52
C LEU A 64 -2.28 -16.31 5.98
N LEU A 65 -3.48 -16.37 6.57
CA LEU A 65 -4.58 -15.50 6.19
C LEU A 65 -4.28 -14.01 6.48
N SER A 66 -3.63 -13.72 7.60
CA SER A 66 -3.19 -12.36 7.94
C SER A 66 -2.17 -11.84 6.94
N ASP A 67 -1.17 -12.65 6.55
CA ASP A 67 -0.16 -12.24 5.57
C ASP A 67 -0.79 -11.98 4.19
N ILE A 68 -1.71 -12.85 3.76
CA ILE A 68 -2.44 -12.67 2.49
C ILE A 68 -3.24 -11.36 2.51
N ARG A 69 -3.93 -11.05 3.61
CA ARG A 69 -4.69 -9.79 3.77
C ARG A 69 -3.78 -8.57 3.68
N GLN A 70 -2.65 -8.60 4.37
CA GLN A 70 -1.64 -7.53 4.33
C GLN A 70 -1.03 -7.39 2.93
N GLY A 71 -0.67 -8.50 2.29
CA GLY A 71 -0.13 -8.54 0.93
C GLY A 71 -1.10 -7.93 -0.10
N ILE A 72 -2.39 -8.25 -0.01
CA ILE A 72 -3.43 -7.65 -0.88
C ILE A 72 -3.53 -6.14 -0.64
N PHE A 73 -3.53 -5.69 0.62
CA PHE A 73 -3.57 -4.27 0.93
C PHE A 73 -2.37 -3.53 0.35
N TYR A 74 -1.15 -4.04 0.56
CA TYR A 74 0.06 -3.43 0.00
C TYR A 74 0.08 -3.43 -1.53
N ALA A 75 -0.37 -4.52 -2.18
CA ALA A 75 -0.47 -4.57 -3.63
C ALA A 75 -1.39 -3.46 -4.19
N VAL A 76 -2.54 -3.25 -3.56
CA VAL A 76 -3.50 -2.19 -3.94
C VAL A 76 -2.95 -0.80 -3.62
N LEU A 77 -2.28 -0.61 -2.49
CA LEU A 77 -1.64 0.65 -2.11
C LEU A 77 -0.54 1.06 -3.09
N LEU A 78 0.35 0.14 -3.46
CA LEU A 78 1.41 0.40 -4.44
C LEU A 78 0.82 0.69 -5.83
N SER A 79 -0.22 -0.06 -6.22
CA SER A 79 -0.94 0.18 -7.47
C SER A 79 -1.61 1.56 -7.48
N PHE A 80 -2.23 1.96 -6.37
CA PHE A 80 -2.83 3.29 -6.20
C PHE A 80 -1.81 4.40 -6.42
N TRP A 81 -0.63 4.32 -5.79
CA TRP A 81 0.41 5.36 -5.92
C TRP A 81 0.92 5.51 -7.34
N LEU A 82 1.13 4.39 -8.02
CA LEU A 82 1.59 4.39 -9.40
C LEU A 82 0.57 5.00 -10.35
N ILE A 83 -0.70 4.58 -10.26
CA ILE A 83 -1.76 5.12 -11.11
C ILE A 83 -2.04 6.58 -10.75
N PHE A 84 -2.01 6.95 -9.47
CA PHE A 84 -2.19 8.33 -9.01
C PHE A 84 -1.12 9.25 -9.61
N ALA A 85 0.16 8.88 -9.52
CA ALA A 85 1.23 9.64 -10.15
C ALA A 85 1.07 9.73 -11.68
N GLY A 86 0.66 8.62 -12.31
CA GLY A 86 0.41 8.55 -13.75
C GLY A 86 -0.76 9.42 -14.24
N GLU A 87 -1.89 9.42 -13.54
CA GLU A 87 -3.07 10.23 -13.90
C GLU A 87 -2.74 11.73 -13.86
N HIS A 88 -2.03 12.16 -12.83
CA HIS A 88 -1.62 13.55 -12.68
C HIS A 88 -0.60 14.01 -13.73
N MET A 89 0.13 13.07 -14.36
CA MET A 89 0.96 13.33 -15.54
C MET A 89 0.12 13.51 -16.81
N LEU A 90 -0.92 12.68 -17.03
CA LEU A 90 -1.72 12.66 -18.26
C LEU A 90 -2.77 13.78 -18.36
N ILE A 91 -3.21 14.34 -17.24
CA ILE A 91 -4.05 15.56 -17.21
C ILE A 91 -3.38 16.72 -18.00
N HIS A 92 -2.09 16.63 -18.27
CA HIS A 92 -1.35 17.65 -18.99
C HIS A 92 -1.26 17.51 -20.52
N ASP A 93 -1.37 16.30 -21.10
CA ASP A 93 -0.93 16.09 -22.49
C ASP A 93 -1.98 15.55 -23.49
N ASN A 94 -3.07 14.89 -23.09
CA ASN A 94 -4.17 14.60 -24.03
C ASN A 94 -5.44 14.11 -23.32
N GLY A 95 -6.61 14.54 -23.81
CA GLY A 95 -7.93 14.18 -23.29
C GLY A 95 -8.41 12.77 -23.63
N GLU A 96 -7.50 11.80 -23.77
CA GLU A 96 -7.88 10.41 -23.98
C GLU A 96 -8.37 9.78 -22.67
N LYS A 97 -9.43 8.99 -22.76
CA LYS A 97 -10.02 8.32 -21.59
C LYS A 97 -9.01 7.34 -21.01
N ASN A 98 -8.54 7.63 -19.80
CA ASN A 98 -7.58 6.79 -19.10
C ASN A 98 -8.15 5.38 -18.90
N SER A 99 -7.47 4.39 -19.46
CA SER A 99 -7.77 2.98 -19.25
C SER A 99 -6.63 2.34 -18.48
N LEU A 100 -6.96 1.40 -17.58
CA LEU A 100 -5.97 0.61 -16.83
C LEU A 100 -4.94 -0.09 -17.74
N LYS A 101 -5.29 -0.31 -19.01
CA LYS A 101 -4.41 -0.91 -20.02
C LYS A 101 -3.14 -0.09 -20.27
N LEU A 102 -3.21 1.23 -20.15
CA LEU A 102 -2.05 2.10 -20.33
C LEU A 102 -0.98 1.86 -19.25
N TYR A 103 -1.42 1.55 -18.02
CA TYR A 103 -0.55 1.30 -16.87
C TYR A 103 -0.16 -0.18 -16.70
N TRP A 104 -0.64 -1.07 -17.55
CA TRP A 104 -0.49 -2.53 -17.38
C TRP A 104 0.96 -2.99 -17.27
N LYS A 105 1.87 -2.39 -18.05
CA LYS A 105 3.31 -2.72 -18.01
C LYS A 105 3.98 -2.38 -16.67
N HIS A 106 3.44 -1.39 -15.97
CA HIS A 106 3.97 -0.94 -14.69
C HIS A 106 3.30 -1.70 -13.54
N LEU A 107 2.00 -1.97 -13.66
CA LEU A 107 1.25 -2.82 -12.73
C LEU A 107 1.75 -4.27 -12.74
N SER A 108 2.23 -4.78 -13.89
CA SER A 108 2.76 -6.14 -13.97
C SER A 108 3.97 -6.36 -13.06
N ALA A 109 4.82 -5.35 -12.84
CA ALA A 109 5.94 -5.45 -11.91
C ALA A 109 5.46 -5.69 -10.46
N ILE A 110 4.43 -4.95 -10.03
CA ILE A 110 3.81 -5.12 -8.70
C ILE A 110 3.17 -6.50 -8.59
N VAL A 111 2.39 -6.90 -9.59
CA VAL A 111 1.71 -8.20 -9.60
C VAL A 111 2.71 -9.35 -9.54
N ILE A 112 3.80 -9.30 -10.31
CA ILE A 112 4.85 -10.32 -10.29
C ILE A 112 5.49 -10.39 -8.90
N GLY A 113 5.87 -9.25 -8.30
CA GLY A 113 6.46 -9.19 -6.97
C GLY A 113 5.55 -9.75 -5.88
N CYS A 114 4.30 -9.28 -5.82
CA CYS A 114 3.32 -9.76 -4.86
C CYS A 114 2.99 -11.25 -5.05
N THR A 115 2.91 -11.71 -6.30
CA THR A 115 2.68 -13.14 -6.58
C THR A 115 3.88 -13.99 -6.15
N SER A 116 5.12 -13.51 -6.35
CA SER A 116 6.30 -14.24 -5.87
C SER A 116 6.36 -14.36 -4.35
N LEU A 117 6.02 -13.29 -3.62
CA LEU A 117 5.94 -13.33 -2.15
C LEU A 117 4.80 -14.22 -1.67
N LEU A 118 3.64 -14.16 -2.33
CA LEU A 118 2.51 -15.05 -2.02
C LEU A 118 2.87 -16.52 -2.20
N ILE A 119 3.57 -16.88 -3.28
CA ILE A 119 4.02 -18.26 -3.50
C ILE A 119 5.02 -18.66 -2.41
N PHE A 120 5.95 -17.77 -2.04
CA PHE A 120 6.88 -18.01 -0.95
C PHE A 120 6.15 -18.28 0.38
N ASP A 121 5.19 -17.43 0.77
CA ASP A 121 4.40 -17.60 1.99
C ASP A 121 3.58 -18.89 1.97
N LEU A 122 3.00 -19.27 0.82
CA LEU A 122 2.28 -20.54 0.66
C LEU A 122 3.21 -21.75 0.79
N CYS A 123 4.44 -21.66 0.27
CA CYS A 123 5.42 -22.73 0.39
C CYS A 123 5.97 -22.88 1.82
N GLU A 124 6.17 -21.78 2.54
CA GLU A 124 6.68 -21.80 3.92
C GLU A 124 5.54 -22.03 4.92
N ARG A 125 4.65 -21.05 5.09
CA ARG A 125 3.58 -21.06 6.09
C ARG A 125 2.42 -21.98 5.71
N GLY A 126 2.16 -22.17 4.43
CA GLY A 126 1.11 -23.10 3.98
C GLY A 126 1.44 -24.57 4.28
N VAL A 127 2.71 -24.98 4.12
CA VAL A 127 3.14 -26.35 4.48
C VAL A 127 3.23 -26.53 5.99
N GLN A 128 3.56 -25.46 6.74
CA GLN A 128 3.56 -25.46 8.20
C GLN A 128 2.21 -25.82 8.83
N LEU A 129 1.09 -25.62 8.11
CA LEU A 129 -0.24 -26.05 8.57
C LEU A 129 -0.36 -27.56 8.75
N ARG A 130 0.39 -28.34 7.96
CA ARG A 130 0.39 -29.81 8.05
C ARG A 130 1.57 -30.32 8.88
N ASN A 131 2.70 -29.63 8.81
CA ASN A 131 3.89 -29.98 9.59
C ASN A 131 4.52 -28.72 10.20
N PRO A 132 4.28 -28.45 11.50
CA PRO A 132 4.79 -27.23 12.15
C PRO A 132 6.32 -27.16 12.23
N PHE A 133 7.02 -28.29 12.06
CA PHE A 133 8.49 -28.34 12.02
C PHE A 133 9.05 -28.20 10.60
N TYR A 134 8.20 -28.00 9.59
CA TYR A 134 8.65 -27.75 8.23
C TYR A 134 9.31 -26.38 8.13
N SER A 135 10.48 -26.36 7.49
CA SER A 135 11.15 -25.14 7.10
C SER A 135 11.75 -25.35 5.71
N ILE A 136 11.38 -24.45 4.78
CA ILE A 136 11.86 -24.47 3.40
C ILE A 136 13.39 -24.37 3.32
N TRP A 137 13.99 -23.76 4.34
CA TRP A 137 15.43 -23.49 4.47
C TRP A 137 16.28 -24.71 4.79
N VAL A 138 15.66 -25.83 5.18
CA VAL A 138 16.40 -27.06 5.57
C VAL A 138 16.87 -27.84 4.35
N THR A 139 16.12 -27.77 3.24
CA THR A 139 16.46 -28.51 2.02
C THR A 139 17.18 -27.61 1.01
N PRO A 140 18.23 -28.08 0.33
CA PRO A 140 18.98 -27.25 -0.62
C PRO A 140 18.10 -26.78 -1.79
N ILE A 141 17.18 -27.63 -2.24
CA ILE A 141 16.22 -27.31 -3.32
C ILE A 141 15.22 -26.26 -2.83
N GLY A 142 14.67 -26.41 -1.63
CA GLY A 142 13.76 -25.45 -1.02
C GLY A 142 14.41 -24.08 -0.82
N THR A 143 15.62 -24.04 -0.27
CA THR A 143 16.37 -22.79 -0.06
C THR A 143 16.63 -22.04 -1.36
N ASN A 144 17.06 -22.74 -2.42
CA ASN A 144 17.28 -22.10 -3.73
C ASN A 144 15.99 -21.52 -4.32
N LEU A 145 14.87 -22.22 -4.15
CA LEU A 145 13.55 -21.79 -4.61
C LEU A 145 13.03 -20.60 -3.80
N ALA A 146 13.14 -20.63 -2.48
CA ALA A 146 12.81 -19.54 -1.58
C ALA A 146 13.61 -18.26 -1.91
N LEU A 147 14.93 -18.38 -2.03
CA LEU A 147 15.80 -17.27 -2.41
C LEU A 147 15.45 -16.73 -3.79
N SER A 148 15.10 -17.58 -4.76
CA SER A 148 14.69 -17.15 -6.10
C SER A 148 13.42 -16.26 -6.04
N PHE A 149 12.42 -16.64 -5.24
CA PHE A 149 11.21 -15.81 -5.08
C PHE A 149 11.49 -14.49 -4.35
N ILE A 150 12.31 -14.52 -3.30
CA ILE A 150 12.69 -13.31 -2.56
C ILE A 150 13.49 -12.35 -3.46
N ILE A 151 14.45 -12.87 -4.24
CA ILE A 151 15.24 -12.07 -5.18
C ILE A 151 14.35 -11.48 -6.27
N LEU A 152 13.42 -12.27 -6.83
CA LEU A 152 12.47 -11.80 -7.84
C LEU A 152 11.59 -10.66 -7.29
N ALA A 153 11.06 -10.84 -6.08
CA ALA A 153 10.30 -9.80 -5.38
C ALA A 153 11.15 -8.54 -5.15
N GLY A 154 12.39 -8.70 -4.70
CA GLY A 154 13.33 -7.59 -4.49
C GLY A 154 13.61 -6.79 -5.76
N ILE A 155 13.91 -7.47 -6.88
CA ILE A 155 14.12 -6.83 -8.18
C ILE A 155 12.85 -6.07 -8.61
N SER A 156 11.67 -6.68 -8.46
CA SER A 156 10.41 -6.03 -8.81
C SER A 156 10.14 -4.76 -7.96
N ALA A 157 10.48 -4.79 -6.67
CA ALA A 157 10.35 -3.65 -5.78
C ALA A 157 11.29 -2.50 -6.15
N VAL A 158 12.54 -2.82 -6.53
CA VAL A 158 13.51 -1.81 -7.01
C VAL A 158 13.04 -1.16 -8.32
N ILE A 159 12.58 -1.96 -9.28
CA ILE A 159 12.03 -1.45 -10.55
C ILE A 159 10.82 -0.53 -10.27
N TYR A 160 9.91 -0.96 -9.39
CA TYR A 160 8.77 -0.16 -8.98
C TYR A 160 9.20 1.18 -8.35
N PHE A 161 10.18 1.16 -7.44
CA PHE A 161 10.64 2.36 -6.75
C PHE A 161 11.28 3.38 -7.70
N ILE A 162 12.12 2.91 -8.62
CA ILE A 162 12.71 3.75 -9.67
C ILE A 162 11.62 4.39 -10.51
N PHE A 163 10.63 3.59 -10.94
CA PHE A 163 9.52 4.09 -11.75
C PHE A 163 8.66 5.11 -11.01
N LEU A 164 8.30 4.84 -9.74
CA LEU A 164 7.52 5.77 -8.94
C LEU A 164 8.24 7.10 -8.75
N THR A 165 9.53 7.06 -8.39
CA THR A 165 10.35 8.26 -8.21
C THR A 165 10.46 9.07 -9.50
N TYR A 166 10.65 8.39 -10.64
CA TYR A 166 10.68 9.04 -11.96
C TYR A 166 9.37 9.76 -12.30
N ASN A 167 8.22 9.11 -12.09
CA ASN A 167 6.91 9.74 -12.35
C ASN A 167 6.67 10.94 -11.43
N ILE A 168 6.98 10.80 -10.14
CA ILE A 168 6.86 11.90 -9.17
C ILE A 168 7.73 13.07 -9.61
N TRP A 169 8.98 12.82 -10.00
CA TRP A 169 9.88 13.86 -10.52
C TRP A 169 9.29 14.57 -11.75
N ILE A 170 8.77 13.82 -12.72
CA ILE A 170 8.12 14.40 -13.90
C ILE A 170 6.92 15.26 -13.51
N VAL A 171 6.06 14.76 -12.63
CA VAL A 171 4.87 15.51 -12.19
C VAL A 171 5.29 16.83 -11.54
N PHE A 172 6.29 16.83 -10.66
CA PHE A 172 6.82 18.06 -10.06
C PHE A 172 7.41 19.02 -11.12
N LYS A 173 8.17 18.50 -12.08
CA LYS A 173 8.72 19.31 -13.19
C LYS A 173 7.60 19.94 -14.03
N ASN A 174 6.58 19.17 -14.38
CA ASN A 174 5.44 19.62 -15.18
C ASN A 174 4.61 20.69 -14.43
N ILE A 175 4.37 20.48 -13.13
CA ILE A 175 3.73 21.47 -12.26
C ILE A 175 4.55 22.76 -12.21
N SER A 176 5.87 22.66 -12.08
CA SER A 176 6.75 23.84 -12.05
C SER A 176 6.68 24.64 -13.35
N ILE A 177 6.66 23.96 -14.51
CA ILE A 177 6.55 24.61 -15.83
C ILE A 177 5.15 25.21 -16.02
N LYS A 178 4.07 24.54 -15.62
CA LYS A 178 2.73 25.13 -15.74
C LYS A 178 2.49 26.27 -14.75
N ARG A 179 3.15 26.28 -13.59
CA ARG A 179 3.09 27.39 -12.63
C ARG A 179 3.59 28.71 -13.21
N SER A 180 4.55 28.68 -14.14
CA SER A 180 5.03 29.90 -14.80
C SER A 180 4.07 30.43 -15.88
N THR A 181 3.18 29.59 -16.42
CA THR A 181 2.21 29.97 -17.47
C THR A 181 0.79 30.24 -16.94
N LEU A 182 0.51 29.84 -15.69
CA LEU A 182 -0.72 30.11 -14.95
C LEU A 182 -1.19 31.58 -14.92
N PRO A 183 -0.34 32.63 -14.81
CA PRO A 183 -0.80 34.01 -14.82
C PRO A 183 -1.40 34.48 -16.16
N ASN A 184 -1.14 33.76 -17.26
CA ASN A 184 -1.65 34.11 -18.59
C ASN A 184 -2.99 33.42 -18.95
N MET A 185 -3.60 32.68 -18.01
CA MET A 185 -4.85 31.95 -18.23
C MET A 185 -6.07 32.68 -17.66
N SER A 186 -7.27 32.34 -18.16
CA SER A 186 -8.53 32.84 -17.60
C SER A 186 -8.70 32.41 -16.14
N SER A 187 -9.30 33.28 -15.31
CA SER A 187 -9.45 33.10 -13.86
C SER A 187 -10.12 31.76 -13.48
N ALA A 188 -11.18 31.36 -14.20
CA ALA A 188 -11.88 30.10 -13.96
C ALA A 188 -11.00 28.86 -14.24
N ARG A 189 -10.18 28.90 -15.29
CA ARG A 189 -9.26 27.80 -15.64
C ARG A 189 -8.09 27.74 -14.65
N ARG A 190 -7.58 28.90 -14.26
CA ARG A 190 -6.52 29.04 -13.24
C ARG A 190 -6.93 28.38 -11.92
N LEU A 191 -8.11 28.70 -11.40
CA LEU A 191 -8.61 28.17 -10.13
C LEU A 191 -8.77 26.64 -10.16
N HIS A 192 -9.24 26.10 -11.29
CA HIS A 192 -9.38 24.65 -11.47
C HIS A 192 -8.01 23.93 -11.40
N TYR A 193 -7.01 24.44 -12.11
CA TYR A 193 -5.66 23.85 -12.09
C TYR A 193 -4.95 24.04 -10.75
N GLU A 194 -5.06 25.21 -10.12
CA GLU A 194 -4.53 25.43 -8.76
C GLU A 194 -5.15 24.45 -7.76
N GLY A 195 -6.45 24.17 -7.87
CA GLY A 195 -7.13 23.16 -7.06
C GLY A 195 -6.60 21.74 -7.26
N ILE A 196 -6.32 21.33 -8.50
CA ILE A 196 -5.73 20.01 -8.81
C ILE A 196 -4.32 19.90 -8.24
N ILE A 197 -3.48 20.93 -8.45
CA ILE A 197 -2.10 20.97 -7.95
C ILE A 197 -2.07 20.93 -6.41
N TYR A 198 -2.96 21.68 -5.75
CA TYR A 198 -3.05 21.70 -4.29
C TYR A 198 -3.42 20.32 -3.73
N ARG A 199 -4.44 19.65 -4.28
CA ARG A 199 -4.84 18.30 -3.85
C ARG A 199 -3.72 17.28 -4.01
N PHE A 200 -3.01 17.34 -5.13
CA PHE A 200 -1.85 16.49 -5.39
C PHE A 200 -0.75 16.71 -4.35
N ASN A 201 -0.32 17.97 -4.16
CA ASN A 201 0.74 18.29 -3.21
C ASN A 201 0.36 17.94 -1.77
N PHE A 202 -0.90 18.18 -1.38
CA PHE A 202 -1.39 17.82 -0.05
C PHE A 202 -1.29 16.31 0.19
N LEU A 203 -1.82 15.50 -0.73
CA LEU A 203 -1.79 14.05 -0.61
C LEU A 203 -0.34 13.53 -0.61
N MET A 204 0.52 14.10 -1.46
CA MET A 204 1.91 13.69 -1.56
C MET A 204 2.70 14.00 -0.29
N LEU A 205 2.52 15.20 0.27
CA LEU A 205 3.17 15.61 1.52
C LEU A 205 2.72 14.71 2.69
N ALA A 206 1.41 14.50 2.83
CA ALA A 206 0.87 13.63 3.87
C ALA A 206 1.46 12.21 3.79
N THR A 207 1.67 11.70 2.58
CA THR A 207 2.23 10.37 2.34
C THR A 207 3.71 10.29 2.67
N LEU A 208 4.49 11.29 2.28
CA LEU A 208 5.91 11.35 2.61
C LEU A 208 6.13 11.47 4.13
N ILE A 209 5.29 12.25 4.81
CA ILE A 209 5.30 12.34 6.27
C ILE A 209 4.94 10.98 6.88
N CYS A 210 3.86 10.34 6.42
CA CYS A 210 3.45 9.02 6.89
C CYS A 210 4.57 7.98 6.70
N ALA A 211 5.11 7.86 5.49
CA ALA A 211 6.20 6.93 5.19
C ALA A 211 7.47 7.24 6.00
N GLY A 212 7.81 8.51 6.17
CA GLY A 212 8.95 8.95 6.98
C GLY A 212 8.78 8.56 8.45
N ILE A 213 7.59 8.75 9.01
CA ILE A 213 7.25 8.33 10.38
C ILE A 213 7.32 6.80 10.48
N THR A 214 6.77 6.05 9.53
CA THR A 214 6.83 4.58 9.53
C THR A 214 8.28 4.08 9.53
N ILE A 215 9.14 4.62 8.67
CA ILE A 215 10.55 4.20 8.59
C ILE A 215 11.31 4.58 9.85
N ALA A 216 11.15 5.82 10.34
CA ALA A 216 11.82 6.26 11.56
C ALA A 216 11.40 5.41 12.76
N SER A 217 10.10 5.13 12.88
CA SER A 217 9.52 4.28 13.91
C SER A 217 10.06 2.85 13.83
N PHE A 218 10.11 2.27 12.64
CA PHE A 218 10.67 0.93 12.42
C PHE A 218 12.14 0.85 12.84
N ILE A 219 12.96 1.84 12.45
CA ILE A 219 14.37 1.90 12.84
C ILE A 219 14.51 1.98 14.36
N LEU A 220 13.72 2.82 15.03
CA LEU A 220 13.73 2.93 16.49
C LEU A 220 13.35 1.62 17.17
N SER A 221 12.36 0.89 16.64
CA SER A 221 11.98 -0.44 17.14
C SER A 221 13.14 -1.42 17.07
N GLN A 222 13.83 -1.48 15.93
CA GLN A 222 14.93 -2.42 15.70
C GLN A 222 16.14 -2.10 16.58
N VAL A 223 16.43 -0.81 16.81
CA VAL A 223 17.50 -0.39 17.73
C VAL A 223 17.12 -0.74 19.18
N ASN A 224 15.89 -0.49 19.60
CA ASN A 224 15.42 -0.77 20.95
C ASN A 224 15.41 -2.28 21.26
N GLU A 225 14.93 -3.12 20.34
CA GLU A 225 15.00 -4.59 20.48
C GLU A 225 16.46 -5.10 20.54
N GLY A 226 17.39 -4.40 19.87
CA GLY A 226 18.82 -4.65 19.99
C GLY A 226 19.38 -4.33 21.38
N GLN A 227 18.94 -3.23 22.00
CA GLN A 227 19.40 -2.80 23.34
C GLN A 227 18.75 -3.59 24.49
N HIS A 228 17.47 -3.94 24.38
CA HIS A 228 16.78 -4.69 25.43
C HIS A 228 17.37 -6.09 25.65
N LYS A 229 17.96 -6.72 24.63
CA LYS A 229 18.72 -7.98 24.78
C LYS A 229 19.96 -7.88 25.67
N TRP A 230 20.40 -6.67 26.04
CA TRP A 230 21.64 -6.41 26.80
C TRP A 230 21.38 -5.88 28.22
N GLU A 231 20.19 -5.37 28.53
CA GLU A 231 19.81 -4.85 29.85
C GLU A 231 18.54 -5.56 30.35
N ASP A 232 18.71 -6.58 31.19
CA ASP A 232 17.65 -7.39 31.82
C ASP A 232 16.89 -6.64 32.96
N GLY A 233 16.85 -5.31 32.97
CA GLY A 233 16.73 -4.56 34.23
C GLY A 233 15.79 -3.38 34.33
N THR A 234 14.96 -3.05 33.33
CA THR A 234 14.18 -1.81 33.43
C THR A 234 12.79 -1.91 32.82
N ASP A 235 11.79 -1.51 33.61
CA ASP A 235 10.39 -1.27 33.23
C ASP A 235 10.34 -0.21 32.10
N GLY A 236 10.60 -0.66 30.88
CA GLY A 236 10.65 0.17 29.68
C GLY A 236 9.32 0.11 28.94
N PHE A 237 8.83 1.27 28.51
CA PHE A 237 7.71 1.36 27.58
C PHE A 237 7.87 0.36 26.44
N GLU A 238 6.87 -0.49 26.20
CA GLU A 238 6.82 -1.43 25.09
C GLU A 238 6.67 -0.68 23.76
N LEU A 239 7.76 -0.06 23.30
CA LEU A 239 7.80 0.72 22.07
C LEU A 239 7.34 -0.14 20.89
N SER A 240 7.67 -1.43 20.86
CA SER A 240 7.22 -2.36 19.82
C SER A 240 5.69 -2.42 19.72
N CYS A 241 4.95 -2.47 20.84
CA CYS A 241 3.47 -2.47 20.83
C CYS A 241 2.85 -1.12 20.44
N ALA A 242 3.55 -0.01 20.67
CA ALA A 242 3.08 1.31 20.24
C ALA A 242 3.19 1.53 18.72
N LEU A 243 3.94 0.67 18.01
CA LEU A 243 4.19 0.77 16.58
C LEU A 243 3.27 -0.09 15.72
N PHE A 244 2.70 -1.17 16.28
CA PHE A 244 1.82 -2.13 15.59
C PHE A 244 0.33 -1.84 15.84
#